data_AF-A0A356R4Z0-F1
#
_entry.id   AF-A0A356R4Z0-F1
#
_cell.length_a   1.000
_cell.length_b   1.000
_cell.length_c   1.000
_cell.angle_alpha   90.00
_cell.angle_beta   90.00
_cell.angle_gamma   90.00
#
_symmetry.space_group_name_H-M   'P 1'
#
loop_
_entity.id
_entity.type
_entity.pdbx_description
1 polymer ?
#
loop_
_entity_poly.entity_id
_entity_poly.type
_entity_poly.pdbx_seq_one_letter_code
_entity_poly.pdbx_strand_id
1 'polypeptide(L)'
;KTAKDNDHLTLKVANPDDLWLHARGTPGSHVVVRLEKGATVPPETLKDAATLTLWFSDLRKSGKGEVIYTLRKFVKKGKGFKPGSVTVEREKSLWIEIQEERLKRLKGHPS
;
A
#
# COMPACT_ATOMS: atom_id res chain seq x y z
N LYS A 1 -8.16 -8.87 -3.92
CA LYS A 1 -6.93 -9.69 -4.02
C LYS A 1 -6.80 -10.52 -2.75
N THR A 2 -6.21 -11.71 -2.82
CA THR A 2 -6.16 -12.64 -1.68
C THR A 2 -4.95 -12.39 -0.79
N ALA A 3 -4.96 -12.92 0.44
CA ALA A 3 -3.83 -12.83 1.36
C ALA A 3 -2.55 -13.51 0.82
N LYS A 4 -2.69 -14.54 -0.04
CA LYS A 4 -1.55 -15.18 -0.72
C LYS A 4 -0.94 -14.27 -1.79
N ASP A 5 -1.77 -13.53 -2.52
CA ASP A 5 -1.30 -12.57 -3.52
C ASP A 5 -0.53 -11.42 -2.86
N ASN A 6 -0.96 -10.98 -1.67
CA ASN A 6 -0.24 -10.00 -0.86
C ASN A 6 1.17 -10.48 -0.50
N ASP A 7 1.31 -11.73 -0.04
CA ASP A 7 2.62 -12.32 0.26
C ASP A 7 3.48 -12.44 -1.01
N HIS A 8 2.91 -12.90 -2.13
CA HIS A 8 3.64 -13.01 -3.39
C HIS A 8 4.11 -11.63 -3.89
N LEU A 9 3.21 -10.64 -3.90
CA LEU A 9 3.50 -9.28 -4.31
C LEU A 9 4.64 -8.68 -3.47
N THR A 10 4.52 -8.73 -2.15
CA THR A 10 5.49 -8.12 -1.25
C THR A 10 6.81 -8.88 -1.24
N LEU A 11 6.78 -10.21 -1.17
CA LEU A 11 7.98 -10.99 -0.85
C LEU A 11 8.73 -11.48 -2.09
N LYS A 12 8.05 -11.61 -3.23
CA LYS A 12 8.64 -12.19 -4.46
C LYS A 12 8.70 -11.21 -5.63
N VAL A 13 7.70 -10.35 -5.78
CA VAL A 13 7.59 -9.45 -6.94
C VAL A 13 8.28 -8.11 -6.67
N ALA A 14 8.05 -7.51 -5.50
CA ALA A 14 8.57 -6.20 -5.14
C ALA A 14 10.08 -6.21 -4.87
N ASN A 15 10.76 -5.18 -5.37
CA ASN A 15 12.18 -4.94 -5.14
C ASN A 15 12.41 -4.35 -3.74
N PRO A 16 13.60 -4.53 -3.14
CA PRO A 16 13.91 -4.00 -1.81
C PRO A 16 13.66 -2.49 -1.63
N ASP A 17 13.90 -1.70 -2.68
CA ASP A 17 13.77 -0.24 -2.68
C ASP A 17 12.41 0.26 -3.21
N ASP A 18 11.48 -0.65 -3.54
CA ASP A 18 10.12 -0.26 -3.88
C ASP A 18 9.39 0.25 -2.63
N LEU A 19 8.45 1.18 -2.83
CA LEU A 19 7.56 1.62 -1.77
C LEU A 19 6.47 0.57 -1.55
N TRP A 20 6.26 0.18 -0.30
CA TRP A 20 5.15 -0.67 0.11
C TRP A 20 4.19 0.11 0.99
N LEU A 21 2.89 -0.11 0.82
CA LEU A 21 1.81 0.53 1.57
C LEU A 21 0.75 -0.47 2.03
N HIS A 22 0.13 -0.18 3.18
CA HIS A 22 -1.02 -0.91 3.71
C HIS A 22 -1.89 -0.01 4.59
N ALA A 23 -3.19 -0.29 4.66
CA ALA A 23 -4.11 0.44 5.55
C ALA A 23 -3.88 0.02 7.00
N ARG A 24 -3.76 0.98 7.93
CA ARG A 24 -3.44 0.67 9.33
C ARG A 24 -4.66 0.08 10.05
N GLY A 25 -4.44 -0.96 10.85
CA GLY A 25 -5.44 -1.50 11.78
C GLY A 25 -6.59 -2.27 11.13
N THR A 26 -6.52 -2.54 9.81
CA THR A 26 -7.58 -3.19 9.06
C THR A 26 -7.02 -4.23 8.08
N PRO A 27 -7.77 -5.28 7.72
CA PRO A 27 -7.47 -6.07 6.53
C PRO A 27 -7.47 -5.22 5.25
N GLY A 28 -6.52 -5.48 4.36
CA GLY A 28 -6.42 -4.77 3.09
C GLY A 28 -5.43 -5.38 2.12
N SER A 29 -5.40 -4.81 0.92
CA SER A 29 -4.41 -5.18 -0.10
C SER A 29 -3.06 -4.54 0.21
N HIS A 30 -1.98 -5.28 -0.02
CA HIS A 30 -0.66 -4.68 -0.13
C HIS A 30 -0.59 -3.90 -1.44
N VAL A 31 -0.07 -2.67 -1.38
CA VAL A 31 0.17 -1.84 -2.57
C VAL A 31 1.67 -1.61 -2.68
N VAL A 32 2.20 -1.70 -3.89
CA VAL A 32 3.61 -1.47 -4.18
C VAL A 32 3.73 -0.45 -5.29
N VAL A 33 4.56 0.58 -5.08
CA VAL A 33 4.99 1.51 -6.13
C VAL A 33 6.41 1.14 -6.50
N ARG A 34 6.61 0.84 -7.79
CA ARG A 34 7.95 0.54 -8.33
C ARG A 34 8.79 1.80 -8.33
N LEU A 35 10.01 1.70 -7.80
CA LEU A 35 10.94 2.81 -7.75
C LEU A 35 12.30 2.38 -8.31
N GLU A 36 12.98 3.34 -8.94
CA GLU A 36 14.40 3.18 -9.19
C GLU A 36 15.18 3.25 -7.88
N LYS A 37 16.32 2.58 -7.83
CA LYS A 37 17.16 2.54 -6.63
C LYS A 37 17.61 3.96 -6.26
N GLY A 38 17.27 4.38 -5.04
CA GLY A 38 17.62 5.72 -4.52
C GLY A 38 16.67 6.83 -4.95
N ALA A 39 15.63 6.54 -5.72
CA ALA A 39 14.62 7.52 -6.10
C ALA A 39 13.79 7.96 -4.87
N THR A 40 13.42 9.24 -4.86
CA THR A 40 12.42 9.77 -3.95
C THR A 40 11.04 9.59 -4.55
N VAL A 41 10.04 9.28 -3.72
CA VAL A 41 8.65 9.14 -4.18
C VAL A 41 8.05 10.53 -4.33
N PRO A 42 7.55 10.92 -5.52
CA PRO A 42 6.84 12.17 -5.67
C PRO A 42 5.62 12.23 -4.74
N PRO A 43 5.32 13.36 -4.09
CA PRO A 43 4.19 13.47 -3.16
C PRO A 43 2.85 13.05 -3.76
N GLU A 44 2.60 13.36 -5.04
CA GLU A 44 1.36 12.98 -5.72
C GLU A 44 1.28 11.47 -5.98
N THR A 45 2.40 10.82 -6.34
CA THR A 45 2.46 9.35 -6.47
C THR A 45 2.17 8.67 -5.13
N LEU A 46 2.71 9.21 -4.03
CA LEU A 46 2.43 8.69 -2.68
C LEU A 46 0.94 8.80 -2.32
N LYS A 47 0.32 9.96 -2.59
CA LYS A 47 -1.12 10.17 -2.35
C LYS A 47 -1.98 9.27 -3.23
N ASP A 48 -1.62 9.08 -4.50
CA ASP A 48 -2.33 8.19 -5.42
C ASP A 48 -2.26 6.74 -4.93
N ALA A 49 -1.07 6.28 -4.55
CA ALA A 49 -0.88 4.95 -3.99
C ALA A 49 -1.65 4.77 -2.67
N ALA A 50 -1.60 5.75 -1.76
CA ALA A 50 -2.32 5.70 -0.50
C ALA A 50 -3.85 5.68 -0.70
N THR A 51 -4.35 6.44 -1.68
CA THR A 51 -5.78 6.44 -2.05
C THR A 51 -6.22 5.04 -2.49
N LEU A 52 -5.42 4.37 -3.35
CA LEU A 52 -5.70 3.00 -3.76
C LEU A 52 -5.59 2.01 -2.59
N THR A 53 -4.59 2.17 -1.72
CA THR A 53 -4.44 1.35 -0.51
C THR A 53 -5.67 1.43 0.38
N LEU A 54 -6.16 2.64 0.64
CA LEU A 54 -7.37 2.82 1.45
C LEU A 54 -8.59 2.23 0.74
N TRP A 55 -8.75 2.47 -0.56
CA TRP A 55 -9.86 1.95 -1.36
C TRP A 55 -9.93 0.41 -1.38
N PHE A 56 -8.79 -0.27 -1.36
CA PHE A 56 -8.70 -1.74 -1.34
C PHE A 56 -8.54 -2.32 0.08
N SER A 57 -9.06 -1.62 1.08
CA SER A 57 -9.14 -2.04 2.49
C SER A 57 -10.56 -1.89 3.04
N ASP A 58 -10.82 -2.37 4.26
CA ASP A 58 -12.14 -2.17 4.89
C ASP A 58 -12.40 -0.70 5.26
N LEU A 59 -11.35 0.15 5.35
CA LEU A 59 -11.46 1.61 5.54
C LEU A 59 -12.10 2.33 4.35
N ARG A 60 -12.29 1.66 3.21
CA ARG A 60 -13.10 2.22 2.11
C ARG A 60 -14.48 2.67 2.59
N LYS A 61 -15.08 1.98 3.56
CA LYS A 61 -16.42 2.31 4.09
C LYS A 61 -16.46 3.64 4.86
N SER A 62 -15.37 4.01 5.53
CA SER A 62 -15.27 5.29 6.24
C SER A 62 -14.89 6.45 5.32
N GLY A 63 -14.45 6.17 4.09
CA GLY A 63 -13.98 7.18 3.14
C GLY A 63 -12.63 7.81 3.50
N LYS A 64 -12.11 7.56 4.70
CA LYS A 64 -10.86 8.14 5.23
C LYS A 64 -10.20 7.25 6.26
N GLY A 65 -8.92 7.46 6.48
CA GLY A 65 -8.15 6.73 7.49
C GLY A 65 -6.64 6.82 7.28
N GLU A 66 -5.91 6.06 8.09
CA GLU A 66 -4.46 6.07 8.10
C GLU A 66 -3.87 4.95 7.23
N VAL A 67 -2.95 5.33 6.34
CA VAL A 67 -2.15 4.42 5.51
C VAL A 67 -0.71 4.46 5.99
N ILE A 68 -0.13 3.29 6.26
CA ILE A 68 1.30 3.17 6.52
C ILE A 68 2.06 2.89 5.23
N TYR A 69 3.29 3.40 5.17
CA TYR A 69 4.20 3.14 4.07
C TYR A 69 5.65 3.04 4.53
N THR A 70 6.42 2.19 3.85
CA THR A 70 7.85 2.02 4.08
C THR A 70 8.50 1.46 2.82
N LEU A 71 9.82 1.37 2.77
CA LEU A 71 10.49 0.60 1.71
C LEU A 71 10.27 -0.88 1.95
N ARG A 72 10.04 -1.66 0.89
CA ARG A 72 9.75 -3.10 0.98
C ARG A 72 10.82 -3.89 1.73
N LYS A 73 12.10 -3.47 1.71
CA LYS A 73 13.18 -4.11 2.50
C LYS A 73 12.94 -4.09 4.02
N PHE A 74 12.10 -3.18 4.51
CA PHE A 74 11.70 -3.09 5.91
C PHE A 74 10.40 -3.86 6.21
N VAL A 75 9.88 -4.62 5.24
CA VAL A 75 8.72 -5.49 5.40
C VAL A 75 9.19 -6.93 5.38
N LYS A 76 8.85 -7.70 6.41
CA LYS A 76 9.30 -9.08 6.58
C LYS A 76 8.15 -10.02 6.92
N LYS A 77 8.29 -11.28 6.52
CA LYS A 77 7.38 -12.36 6.92
C LYS A 77 7.89 -13.00 8.21
N GLY A 78 7.12 -12.92 9.28
CA GLY A 78 7.40 -13.66 10.51
C GLY A 78 7.29 -15.16 10.31
N LYS A 79 8.14 -15.95 10.99
CA LYS A 79 8.05 -17.42 10.96
C LYS A 79 6.69 -17.85 11.53
N GLY A 80 5.94 -18.65 10.77
CA GLY A 80 4.61 -19.14 11.18
C GLY A 80 3.46 -18.14 11.03
N PHE A 81 3.70 -16.95 10.45
CA PHE A 81 2.63 -15.98 10.22
C PHE A 81 1.64 -16.49 9.16
N LYS A 82 0.34 -16.25 9.39
CA LYS A 82 -0.73 -16.52 8.41
C LYS A 82 -0.45 -15.79 7.10
N PRO A 83 -0.94 -16.28 5.96
CA PRO A 83 -0.80 -15.57 4.68
C PRO A 83 -1.25 -14.10 4.78
N GLY A 84 -0.52 -13.20 4.13
CA GLY A 84 -0.76 -11.75 4.14
C GLY A 84 -0.24 -11.01 5.38
N SER A 85 -0.02 -11.69 6.51
CA SER A 85 0.53 -11.04 7.72
C SER A 85 2.03 -10.80 7.59
N VAL A 86 2.50 -9.60 7.94
CA VAL A 86 3.91 -9.17 7.88
C VAL A 86 4.28 -8.35 9.12
N THR A 87 5.56 -8.27 9.42
CA THR A 87 6.12 -7.26 10.32
C THR A 87 6.63 -6.09 9.49
N VAL A 88 6.38 -4.87 9.96
CA VAL A 88 6.76 -3.63 9.28
C VAL A 88 7.68 -2.86 10.22
N GLU A 89 8.79 -2.38 9.67
CA GLU A 89 9.75 -1.53 10.38
C GLU A 89 9.88 -0.20 9.63
N ARG A 90 10.28 0.85 10.36
CA ARG A 90 10.57 2.19 9.82
C ARG A 90 9.43 2.77 8.98
N GLU A 91 8.18 2.40 9.29
CA GLU A 91 7.06 3.00 8.60
C GLU A 91 6.90 4.48 8.93
N LYS A 92 6.36 5.17 7.95
CA LYS A 92 5.69 6.44 8.13
C LYS A 92 4.20 6.22 7.91
N SER A 93 3.39 7.17 8.34
CA SER A 93 1.96 7.16 8.07
C SER A 93 1.50 8.41 7.34
N LEU A 94 0.39 8.27 6.63
CA LEU A 94 -0.31 9.34 5.95
C LEU A 94 -1.79 9.17 6.22
N TRP A 95 -2.43 10.21 6.75
CA TRP A 95 -3.88 10.29 6.78
C TRP A 95 -4.41 10.67 5.40
N ILE A 96 -5.35 9.90 4.87
CA ILE A 96 -5.93 10.13 3.54
C ILE A 96 -7.46 10.10 3.63
N GLU A 97 -8.09 10.92 2.81
CA GLU A 97 -9.53 10.91 2.55
C GLU A 97 -9.73 10.70 1.04
N ILE A 98 -10.66 9.83 0.67
CA ILE A 98 -10.95 9.50 -0.72
C ILE A 98 -11.56 10.74 -1.38
N GLN A 99 -10.81 11.27 -2.34
CA GLN A 99 -11.31 12.27 -3.28
C GLN A 99 -11.85 11.52 -4.50
N GLU A 100 -13.15 11.65 -4.78
CA GLU A 100 -13.79 10.92 -5.89
C GLU A 100 -13.09 11.15 -7.23
N GLU A 101 -12.75 12.39 -7.55
CA GLU A 101 -12.07 12.74 -8.81
C GLU A 101 -10.69 12.08 -8.93
N ARG A 102 -9.93 12.02 -7.83
CA ARG A 102 -8.65 11.29 -7.79
C ARG A 102 -8.86 9.81 -8.02
N LEU A 103 -9.86 9.22 -7.35
CA LEU A 103 -10.16 7.80 -7.47
C LEU A 103 -10.62 7.44 -8.90
N LYS A 104 -11.47 8.27 -9.52
CA LYS A 104 -11.94 8.09 -10.91
C LYS A 104 -10.75 8.07 -11.88
N ARG A 105 -9.84 9.05 -11.78
CA ARG A 105 -8.60 9.10 -12.58
C ARG A 105 -7.77 7.83 -12.42
N LEU A 106 -7.61 7.34 -11.19
CA LEU A 106 -6.80 6.15 -10.90
C LEU A 106 -7.42 4.84 -11.37
N LYS A 107 -8.75 4.78 -11.46
CA LYS A 107 -9.48 3.59 -11.93
C LYS A 107 -9.67 3.55 -13.45
N GLY A 108 -9.13 4.53 -14.18
CA GLY A 108 -9.11 4.52 -15.65
C GLY A 108 -10.49 4.64 -16.29
N HIS A 109 -11.44 5.37 -15.68
CA HIS A 109 -12.63 5.75 -16.44
C HIS A 109 -12.27 6.93 -17.37
N PRO A 110 -12.40 6.77 -18.69
CA PRO A 110 -12.55 7.93 -19.57
C PRO A 110 -13.85 8.64 -19.19
N SER A 111 -13.86 9.97 -19.34
CA SER A 111 -15.08 10.77 -19.29
C SER A 111 -16.18 10.18 -20.15
#